data_AF-A0ABD4KU77-F1
#
_entry.id   AF-A0ABD4KU77-F1
#
_cell.length_a   1.000
_cell.length_b   1.000
_cell.length_c   1.000
_cell.angle_alpha   90.00
_cell.angle_beta   90.00
_cell.angle_gamma   90.00
#
_symmetry.space_group_name_H-M   'P 1'
#
loop_
_entity.id
_entity.type
_entity.pdbx_description
1 polymer ?
#
loop_
_entity_poly.entity_id
_entity_poly.type
_entity_poly.pdbx_seq_one_letter_code
_entity_poly.pdbx_strand_id
1 'polypeptide(L)'
;PKILLDGKKDKATARASNRNKNAQLRQAYLLDKEQSLNARKEQLKGQKLYLEDKPSRLRKVISMLQGVLPFGSTKPISLQVYANDKIHLTGKNGSGKSTLLKTLLGEISLYQGELQLNT
;
A
#
# COMPACT_ATOMS: atom_id res chain seq x y z
N PRO A 1 -45.97 -24.78 61.47
CA PRO A 1 -46.20 -23.79 60.39
C PRO A 1 -45.09 -23.80 59.31
N LYS A 2 -45.14 -24.78 58.39
CA LYS A 2 -44.21 -24.87 57.25
C LYS A 2 -44.47 -23.82 56.15
N ILE A 3 -45.69 -23.28 56.10
CA ILE A 3 -46.17 -22.33 55.07
C ILE A 3 -45.47 -20.95 55.15
N LEU A 4 -45.03 -20.53 56.35
CA LEU A 4 -44.33 -19.25 56.55
C LEU A 4 -42.86 -19.26 56.08
N LEU A 5 -42.25 -20.44 55.97
CA LEU A 5 -40.88 -20.59 55.49
C LEU A 5 -40.80 -20.58 53.96
N ASP A 6 -41.77 -21.20 53.28
CA ASP A 6 -41.81 -21.21 51.81
C ASP A 6 -42.02 -19.80 51.23
N GLY A 7 -42.91 -18.98 51.81
CA GLY A 7 -43.12 -17.60 51.35
C GLY A 7 -41.91 -16.66 51.56
N LYS A 8 -41.00 -16.95 52.52
CA LYS A 8 -39.74 -16.21 52.68
C LYS A 8 -38.68 -16.68 51.67
N LYS A 9 -38.67 -17.97 51.35
CA LYS A 9 -37.81 -18.59 50.32
C LYS A 9 -38.17 -18.05 48.92
N ASP A 10 -39.46 -17.96 48.60
CA ASP A 10 -39.96 -17.42 47.32
C ASP A 10 -39.66 -15.93 47.13
N LYS A 11 -39.72 -15.14 48.21
CA LYS A 11 -39.33 -13.71 48.18
C LYS A 11 -37.82 -13.51 48.02
N ALA A 12 -37.00 -14.42 48.53
CA ALA A 12 -35.54 -14.39 48.38
C ALA A 12 -35.11 -14.83 46.97
N THR A 13 -35.73 -15.87 46.41
CA THR A 13 -35.47 -16.34 45.04
C THR A 13 -35.93 -15.32 43.99
N ALA A 14 -37.06 -14.64 44.19
CA ALA A 14 -37.53 -13.58 43.29
C ALA A 14 -36.59 -12.35 43.26
N ARG A 15 -36.03 -11.94 44.41
CA ARG A 15 -35.06 -10.83 44.48
C ARG A 15 -33.73 -11.16 43.81
N ALA A 16 -33.25 -12.40 43.95
CA ALA A 16 -32.06 -12.88 43.24
C ALA A 16 -32.32 -12.97 41.72
N SER A 17 -33.49 -13.46 41.31
CA SER A 17 -33.89 -13.55 39.90
C SER A 17 -33.96 -12.19 39.21
N ASN A 18 -34.56 -11.17 39.84
CA ASN A 18 -34.64 -9.83 39.26
C ASN A 18 -33.27 -9.16 39.14
N ARG A 19 -32.35 -9.42 40.09
CA ARG A 19 -30.96 -8.94 40.00
C ARG A 19 -30.22 -9.57 38.83
N ASN A 20 -30.42 -10.87 38.61
CA ASN A 20 -29.83 -11.60 37.47
C ASN A 20 -30.41 -11.16 36.14
N LYS A 21 -31.74 -10.96 36.04
CA LYS A 21 -32.40 -10.45 34.84
C LYS A 21 -31.90 -9.05 34.47
N ASN A 22 -31.80 -8.13 35.44
CA ASN A 22 -31.27 -6.78 35.19
C ASN A 22 -29.79 -6.80 34.80
N ALA A 23 -28.99 -7.69 35.39
CA ALA A 23 -27.59 -7.88 34.99
C ALA A 23 -27.47 -8.42 33.56
N GLN A 24 -28.31 -9.38 33.19
CA GLN A 24 -28.37 -9.96 31.84
C GLN A 24 -28.82 -8.94 30.79
N LEU A 25 -29.87 -8.15 31.07
CA LEU A 25 -30.34 -7.07 30.19
C LEU A 25 -29.25 -6.02 29.97
N ARG A 26 -28.51 -5.67 31.04
CA ARG A 26 -27.40 -4.73 30.93
C ARG A 26 -26.24 -5.30 30.12
N GLN A 27 -25.92 -6.59 30.28
CA GLN A 27 -24.91 -7.26 29.45
C GLN A 27 -25.31 -7.29 27.98
N ALA A 28 -26.57 -7.63 27.66
CA ALA A 28 -27.07 -7.66 26.30
C ALA A 28 -26.98 -6.27 25.63
N TYR A 29 -27.35 -5.20 26.34
CA TYR A 29 -27.23 -3.83 25.84
C TYR A 29 -25.76 -3.43 25.58
N LEU A 30 -24.84 -3.81 26.46
CA LEU A 30 -23.41 -3.50 26.27
C LEU A 30 -22.82 -4.22 25.06
N LEU A 31 -23.21 -5.48 24.83
CA LEU A 31 -22.78 -6.26 23.67
C LEU A 31 -23.28 -5.66 22.36
N ASP A 32 -24.55 -5.28 22.27
CA ASP A 32 -25.13 -4.62 21.10
C ASP A 32 -24.44 -3.27 20.80
N LYS A 33 -24.14 -2.51 21.86
CA LYS A 33 -23.39 -1.26 21.74
C LYS A 33 -21.96 -1.48 21.27
N GLU A 34 -21.29 -2.53 21.74
CA GLU A 34 -19.94 -2.87 21.29
C GLU A 34 -19.94 -3.29 19.81
N GLN A 35 -20.91 -4.11 19.40
CA GLN A 35 -21.07 -4.54 18.01
C GLN A 35 -21.31 -3.35 17.07
N SER A 36 -22.23 -2.44 17.41
CA SER A 36 -22.50 -1.25 16.59
C SER A 36 -21.30 -0.31 16.50
N LEU A 37 -20.54 -0.14 17.58
CA LEU A 37 -19.30 0.65 17.58
C LEU A 37 -18.20 -0.01 16.72
N ASN A 38 -18.08 -1.34 16.77
CA ASN A 38 -17.11 -2.07 15.96
C ASN A 38 -17.49 -2.06 14.47
N ALA A 39 -18.76 -2.28 14.11
CA ALA A 39 -19.23 -2.20 12.74
C ALA A 39 -18.98 -0.80 12.14
N ARG A 40 -19.23 0.26 12.92
CA ARG A 40 -18.92 1.64 12.50
C ARG A 40 -17.43 1.87 12.31
N LYS A 41 -16.57 1.31 13.18
CA LYS A 41 -15.11 1.37 13.02
C LYS A 41 -14.63 0.60 11.79
N GLU A 42 -15.22 -0.55 11.48
CA GLU A 42 -14.86 -1.34 10.29
C GLU A 42 -15.24 -0.64 8.99
N GLN A 43 -16.42 -0.01 8.93
CA GLN A 43 -16.81 0.83 7.78
C GLN A 43 -15.89 2.06 7.62
N LEU A 44 -15.33 2.56 8.72
CA LEU A 44 -14.38 3.68 8.74
C LEU A 44 -12.91 3.25 8.63
N LYS A 45 -12.60 1.95 8.50
CA LYS A 45 -11.26 1.49 8.09
C LYS A 45 -11.07 1.83 6.62
N GLY A 46 -10.90 3.12 6.33
CA GLY A 46 -10.48 3.58 5.02
C GLY A 46 -9.26 2.80 4.56
N GLN A 47 -9.23 2.42 3.29
CA GLN A 47 -8.06 1.83 2.67
C GLN A 47 -6.86 2.74 2.95
N LYS A 48 -5.96 2.29 3.82
CA LYS A 48 -4.68 2.96 4.03
C LYS A 48 -3.80 2.61 2.84
N LEU A 49 -3.84 3.44 1.81
CA LEU A 49 -2.82 3.42 0.76
C LEU A 49 -1.54 4.01 1.37
N TYR A 50 -0.61 3.14 1.75
CA TYR A 50 0.74 3.57 2.09
C TYR A 50 1.46 3.85 0.78
N LEU A 51 1.36 5.09 0.29
CA LEU A 51 2.27 5.59 -0.71
C LEU A 51 3.61 5.74 0.03
N GLU A 52 4.55 4.83 -0.22
CA GLU A 52 5.95 5.08 0.12
C GLU A 52 6.40 6.28 -0.69
N ASP A 53 6.22 7.47 -0.10
CA ASP A 53 6.79 8.71 -0.57
C ASP A 53 8.29 8.66 -0.24
N LYS A 54 9.01 7.72 -0.87
CA LYS A 54 10.46 7.74 -0.87
C LYS A 54 10.81 9.06 -1.53
N PRO A 55 11.55 9.96 -0.84
CA PRO A 55 12.10 11.11 -1.51
C PRO A 55 13.21 10.61 -2.43
N SER A 56 12.85 10.09 -3.59
CA SER A 56 13.75 10.12 -4.74
C SER A 56 13.87 11.59 -5.10
N ARG A 57 14.72 12.31 -4.36
CA ARG A 57 15.00 13.75 -4.55
C ARG A 57 15.49 14.06 -5.96
N LEU A 58 15.84 13.04 -6.72
CA LEU A 58 16.32 13.15 -8.08
C LEU A 58 15.19 12.71 -9.00
N ARG A 59 14.66 13.67 -9.78
CA ARG A 59 13.69 13.42 -10.85
C ARG A 59 14.34 12.51 -11.87
N LYS A 60 13.87 11.27 -12.03
CA LYS A 60 14.36 10.36 -13.07
C LYS A 60 13.91 10.88 -14.44
N VAL A 61 14.86 11.23 -15.30
CA VAL A 61 14.60 11.83 -16.62
C VAL A 61 14.70 10.80 -17.76
N ILE A 62 15.56 9.79 -17.62
CA ILE A 62 15.75 8.76 -18.64
C ILE A 62 15.78 7.40 -17.96
N SER A 63 15.06 6.43 -18.52
CA SER A 63 15.14 5.03 -18.14
C SER A 63 15.23 4.16 -19.40
N MET A 64 16.30 3.38 -19.53
CA MET A 64 16.45 2.38 -20.57
C MET A 64 16.61 1.01 -19.93
N LEU A 65 15.85 0.03 -20.41
CA LEU A 65 15.91 -1.35 -19.95
C LEU A 65 16.23 -2.27 -21.13
N GLN A 66 17.36 -2.96 -21.07
CA GLN A 66 17.83 -3.91 -22.08
C GLN A 66 17.78 -3.33 -23.51
N GLY A 67 18.08 -2.03 -23.65
CA GLY A 67 18.03 -1.31 -24.90
C GLY A 67 19.17 -1.73 -25.83
N VAL A 68 18.82 -2.24 -27.01
CA VAL A 68 19.77 -2.57 -28.08
C VAL A 68 19.73 -1.46 -29.12
N LEU A 69 20.89 -0.90 -29.45
CA LEU A 69 21.01 0.15 -30.46
C LEU A 69 20.96 -0.46 -31.86
N PRO A 70 20.35 0.22 -32.85
CA PRO A 70 20.32 -0.26 -34.24
C PRO A 70 21.68 -0.19 -34.94
N PHE A 71 22.59 0.67 -34.47
CA PHE A 71 23.93 0.85 -35.05
C PHE A 71 25.01 0.94 -33.98
N GLY A 72 26.15 0.30 -34.22
CA GLY A 72 27.30 0.30 -33.31
C GLY A 72 27.34 -0.95 -32.43
N SER A 73 27.19 -0.78 -31.11
CA SER A 73 27.20 -1.91 -30.18
C SER A 73 25.88 -2.67 -30.18
N THR A 74 25.95 -3.98 -30.39
CA THR A 74 24.80 -4.92 -30.31
C THR A 74 24.51 -5.39 -28.89
N LYS A 75 25.35 -5.04 -27.92
CA LYS A 75 25.13 -5.42 -26.52
C LYS A 75 23.97 -4.62 -25.92
N PRO A 76 23.07 -5.26 -25.16
CA PRO A 76 21.99 -4.56 -24.48
C PRO A 76 22.54 -3.62 -23.41
N ILE A 77 21.95 -2.44 -23.34
CA ILE A 77 22.32 -1.37 -22.41
C ILE A 77 21.13 -1.11 -21.49
N SER A 78 21.38 -1.11 -20.18
CA SER A 78 20.40 -0.65 -19.19
C SER A 78 20.98 0.56 -18.47
N LEU A 79 20.24 1.67 -18.47
CA LEU A 79 20.70 2.93 -17.90
C LEU A 79 19.56 3.68 -17.23
N GLN A 80 19.86 4.38 -16.16
CA GLN A 80 18.93 5.30 -15.51
C GLN A 80 19.66 6.62 -15.29
N VAL A 81 19.07 7.71 -15.75
CA VAL A 81 19.62 9.07 -15.59
C VAL A 81 18.62 9.89 -14.81
N TYR A 82 19.15 10.67 -13.88
CA TYR A 82 18.41 11.58 -13.04
C TYR A 82 18.72 13.03 -13.39
N ALA A 83 17.82 13.93 -13.02
CA ALA A 83 17.99 15.35 -13.22
C ALA A 83 19.27 15.85 -12.52
N ASN A 84 20.02 16.70 -13.23
CA ASN A 84 21.34 17.22 -12.84
C ASN A 84 22.52 16.23 -12.92
N ASP A 85 22.31 15.00 -13.40
CA ASP A 85 23.43 14.09 -13.66
C ASP A 85 24.35 14.65 -14.76
N LYS A 86 25.66 14.60 -14.50
CA LYS A 86 26.70 14.87 -15.49
C LYS A 86 27.33 13.56 -15.92
N ILE A 87 26.96 13.07 -17.09
CA ILE A 87 27.43 11.78 -17.61
C ILE A 87 28.50 12.00 -18.67
N HIS A 88 29.65 11.33 -18.50
CA HIS A 88 30.69 11.28 -19.53
C HIS A 88 30.56 9.95 -20.29
N LEU A 89 30.38 10.02 -21.61
CA LEU A 89 30.27 8.85 -22.46
C LEU A 89 31.61 8.52 -23.12
N THR A 90 32.29 7.46 -22.67
CA THR A 90 33.59 7.02 -23.20
C THR A 90 33.48 5.74 -24.05
N GLY A 91 34.48 5.49 -24.89
CA GLY A 91 34.57 4.27 -25.71
C GLY A 91 35.29 4.48 -27.03
N LYS A 92 35.67 3.39 -27.71
CA LYS A 92 36.33 3.42 -29.04
C LYS A 92 35.43 4.06 -30.11
N ASN A 93 36.03 4.53 -31.20
CA ASN A 93 35.26 4.97 -32.36
C ASN A 93 34.41 3.81 -32.91
N GLY A 94 33.16 4.10 -33.29
CA GLY A 94 32.21 3.07 -33.72
C GLY A 94 31.50 2.30 -32.60
N SER A 95 31.78 2.57 -31.31
CA SER A 95 31.13 1.86 -30.20
C SER A 95 29.63 2.18 -29.99
N GLY A 96 29.04 3.03 -30.82
CA GLY A 96 27.62 3.42 -30.73
C GLY A 96 27.32 4.64 -29.86
N LYS A 97 28.33 5.44 -29.48
CA LYS A 97 28.12 6.64 -28.63
C LYS A 97 27.16 7.66 -29.24
N SER A 98 27.40 8.06 -30.49
CA SER A 98 26.53 9.00 -31.19
C SER A 98 25.15 8.40 -31.43
N THR A 99 25.06 7.09 -31.70
CA THR A 99 23.78 6.38 -31.81
C THR A 99 23.00 6.41 -30.50
N LEU A 100 23.67 6.20 -29.36
CA LEU A 100 23.06 6.26 -28.03
C LEU A 100 22.49 7.67 -27.77
N LEU A 101 23.26 8.72 -28.03
CA LEU A 101 22.80 10.11 -27.85
C LEU A 101 21.57 10.41 -28.72
N LYS A 102 21.60 10.04 -30.00
CA LYS A 102 20.43 10.20 -30.90
C LYS A 102 19.22 9.41 -30.44
N THR A 103 19.44 8.22 -29.89
CA THR A 103 18.37 7.39 -29.33
C THR A 103 17.73 8.06 -28.11
N LEU A 104 18.56 8.63 -27.21
CA LEU A 104 18.08 9.37 -26.05
C LEU A 104 17.37 10.70 -26.42
N LEU A 105 17.69 11.28 -27.57
CA LEU A 105 17.00 12.45 -28.13
C LEU A 105 15.69 12.09 -28.86
N GLY A 106 15.38 10.80 -29.01
CA GLY A 106 14.21 10.33 -29.76
C GLY A 106 14.35 10.37 -31.29
N GLU A 107 15.55 10.66 -31.81
CA GLU A 107 15.81 10.69 -33.26
C GLU A 107 15.94 9.27 -33.86
N ILE A 108 16.33 8.29 -33.03
CA ILE A 108 16.55 6.91 -33.46
C ILE A 108 15.84 5.98 -32.48
N SER A 109 15.05 5.04 -32.99
CA SER A 109 14.41 4.02 -32.15
C SER A 109 15.39 2.93 -31.73
N LEU A 110 15.18 2.37 -30.54
CA LEU A 110 15.83 1.13 -30.13
C LEU A 110 15.46 0.00 -31.09
N TYR A 111 16.42 -0.91 -31.31
CA TYR A 111 16.17 -2.17 -32.01
C TYR A 111 15.41 -3.16 -31.11
N GLN A 112 15.75 -3.20 -29.82
CA GLN A 112 15.09 -4.02 -28.80
C GLN A 112 15.16 -3.31 -27.44
N GLY A 113 14.27 -3.67 -26.51
CA GLY A 113 14.23 -3.13 -25.16
C GLY A 113 13.25 -1.97 -25.03
N GLU A 114 13.36 -1.26 -23.93
CA GLU A 114 12.46 -0.17 -23.59
C GLU A 114 13.24 1.10 -23.28
N LEU A 115 12.75 2.24 -23.78
CA LEU A 115 13.23 3.58 -23.46
C LEU A 115 12.06 4.44 -23.02
N GLN A 116 12.16 4.99 -21.81
CA GLN A 116 11.25 5.99 -21.28
C GLN A 116 12.01 7.31 -21.08
N LEU A 117 11.45 8.37 -21.65
CA LEU A 117 11.95 9.74 -21.51
C LEU A 117 10.91 10.54 -20.72
N ASN A 118 11.26 10.92 -19.50
CA ASN A 118 10.43 11.73 -18.60
C ASN A 118 10.89 13.19 -18.68
N THR A 119 10.71 13.78 -19.86
CA THR A 119 11.10 15.18 -20.14
C THR A 119 10.02 16.15 -19.67
#